data_AF-A0A1D9HDD0-F1
#
_entry.id   AF-A0A1D9HDD0-F1
#
_cell.length_a   1.000
_cell.length_b   1.000
_cell.length_c   1.000
_cell.angle_alpha   90.00
_cell.angle_beta   90.00
_cell.angle_gamma   90.00
#
_symmetry.space_group_name_H-M   'P 1'
#
loop_
_entity.id
_entity.type
_entity.pdbx_description
1 polymer ?
#
loop_
_entity_poly.entity_id
_entity_poly.type
_entity_poly.pdbx_seq_one_letter_code
_entity_poly.pdbx_strand_id
1 'polypeptide(L)' 'MADLQGLWLEIRQQLTHDVEAAAFIDEKLAEMLREFEAGRKVEGRRAVLAIYNLKVERLR' A
#
# COMPACT_ATOMS: atom_id res chain seq x y z
N MET A 1 2.25 -11.41 -6.58
CA MET A 1 2.69 -10.21 -5.81
C MET A 1 3.03 -9.03 -6.72
N ALA A 2 3.59 -9.26 -7.93
CA ALA A 2 3.83 -8.20 -8.93
C ALA A 2 2.56 -7.39 -9.30
N ASP A 3 1.39 -8.03 -9.32
CA ASP A 3 0.13 -7.36 -9.69
C ASP A 3 -0.27 -6.21 -8.76
N LEU A 4 -0.03 -6.34 -7.45
CA LEU A 4 -0.43 -5.31 -6.47
C LEU A 4 0.45 -4.07 -6.55
N GLN A 5 1.76 -4.25 -6.72
CA GLN A 5 2.67 -3.11 -6.95
C GLN A 5 2.41 -2.44 -8.29
N GLY A 6 2.14 -3.22 -9.34
CA GLY A 6 1.79 -2.69 -10.66
C GLY A 6 0.53 -1.82 -10.62
N LEU A 7 -0.56 -2.36 -10.05
CA LEU A 7 -1.83 -1.63 -9.86
C LEU A 7 -1.64 -0.37 -9.01
N TRP A 8 -0.85 -0.43 -7.95
CA TRP A 8 -0.56 0.75 -7.14
C TRP A 8 0.20 1.83 -7.92
N LEU A 9 1.17 1.45 -8.75
CA LEU A 9 1.93 2.40 -9.56
C LEU A 9 1.02 3.17 -10.55
N GLU A 10 0.05 2.48 -11.15
CA GLU A 10 -0.96 3.09 -12.04
C GLU A 10 -1.90 4.05 -11.30
N ILE A 11 -2.36 3.66 -10.10
CA ILE A 11 -3.23 4.49 -9.26
C ILE A 11 -2.47 5.73 -8.76
N ARG A 12 -1.23 5.55 -8.32
CA ARG A 12 -0.38 6.63 -7.80
C ARG A 12 -0.19 7.76 -8.80
N GLN A 13 -0.03 7.45 -10.08
CA GLN A 13 0.12 8.47 -11.12
C GLN A 13 -1.13 9.35 -11.29
N GLN A 14 -2.29 8.88 -10.84
CA GLN A 14 -3.56 9.61 -10.91
C GLN A 14 -3.84 10.43 -9.64
N LEU A 15 -3.07 10.24 -8.56
CA LEU A 15 -3.18 11.02 -7.33
C LEU A 15 -2.52 12.39 -7.55
N THR A 16 -3.33 13.45 -7.60
CA THR A 16 -2.86 14.82 -7.90
C THR A 16 -2.68 15.70 -6.66
N HIS A 17 -3.16 15.29 -5.49
CA HIS A 17 -3.19 16.15 -4.29
C HIS A 17 -2.58 15.54 -3.02
N ASP A 18 -2.51 14.21 -2.87
CA ASP A 18 -2.26 13.59 -1.57
C ASP A 18 -0.93 12.82 -1.51
N VAL A 19 0.17 13.58 -1.58
CA VAL A 19 1.55 13.05 -1.62
C VAL A 19 1.91 12.30 -0.33
N GLU A 20 1.39 12.73 0.83
CA GLU A 20 1.64 12.07 2.12
C GLU A 20 0.95 10.70 2.20
N ALA A 21 -0.29 10.61 1.73
CA ALA A 21 -1.01 9.34 1.68
C ALA A 21 -0.37 8.36 0.67
N ALA A 22 0.13 8.87 -0.46
CA ALA A 22 0.87 8.05 -1.41
C ALA A 22 2.16 7.48 -0.80
N ALA A 23 2.91 8.29 -0.06
CA ALA A 23 4.11 7.84 0.64
C ALA A 23 3.79 6.79 1.73
N PHE A 24 2.69 6.96 2.46
CA PHE A 24 2.24 5.97 3.44
C PHE A 24 1.90 4.63 2.77
N ILE A 25 1.20 4.65 1.63
CA ILE A 25 0.81 3.42 0.93
C ILE A 25 2.03 2.72 0.34
N ASP A 26 3.00 3.45 -0.21
CA ASP A 26 4.29 2.90 -0.64
C ASP A 26 4.99 2.16 0.52
N GLU A 27 5.09 2.81 1.69
CA GLU A 27 5.73 2.25 2.87
C GLU A 27 5.03 0.95 3.31
N LYS A 28 3.70 0.95 3.36
CA LYS A 28 2.92 -0.21 3.80
C LYS A 28 2.92 -1.35 2.78
N LEU A 29 2.98 -1.08 1.49
CA LEU A 29 3.15 -2.12 0.47
C LEU A 29 4.54 -2.75 0.55
N ALA A 30 5.60 -1.96 0.78
CA ALA A 30 6.95 -2.47 0.99
C ALA A 30 7.05 -3.29 2.29
N GLU A 31 6.41 -2.83 3.37
CA GLU A 31 6.30 -3.58 4.63
C GLU A 31 5.57 -4.91 4.42
N MET A 32 4.41 -4.90 3.75
CA MET A 32 3.68 -6.11 3.41
C MET A 32 4.60 -7.11 2.69
N LEU A 33 5.23 -6.71 1.60
CA LEU A 33 6.04 -7.62 0.77
C LEU A 33 7.16 -8.26 1.59
N ARG A 34 7.91 -7.45 2.34
CA ARG A 34 8.99 -7.92 3.21
C ARG A 34 8.52 -8.93 4.25
N GLU A 35 7.36 -8.69 4.88
CA GLU A 35 6.80 -9.58 5.88
C GLU A 35 6.29 -10.89 5.25
N PHE A 36 5.68 -10.83 4.06
CA PHE A 36 5.28 -12.03 3.33
C PHE A 36 6.47 -12.86 2.83
N GLU A 37 7.54 -12.22 2.34
CA GLU A 37 8.79 -12.89 1.96
C GLU A 37 9.47 -13.56 3.15
N ALA A 38 9.39 -12.93 4.34
CA ALA A 38 9.88 -13.51 5.59
C ALA A 38 8.97 -14.60 6.18
N GLY A 39 7.85 -14.96 5.51
CA GLY A 39 6.86 -15.92 6.01
C GLY A 39 5.97 -15.40 7.14
N ARG A 40 6.12 -14.14 7.54
CA ARG A 40 5.38 -13.44 8.60
C ARG A 40 4.05 -12.90 8.06
N LYS A 41 3.13 -13.84 7.77
CA LYS A 41 1.84 -13.56 7.11
C LYS A 41 0.89 -12.70 7.94
N VAL A 42 1.00 -12.70 9.27
CA VAL A 42 0.09 -11.90 10.13
C VAL A 42 0.46 -10.42 10.04
N GLU A 43 1.76 -10.15 10.08
CA GLU A 43 2.40 -8.85 9.98
C GLU A 43 2.16 -8.26 8.59
N GLY A 44 2.36 -9.05 7.54
CA GLY A 44 2.02 -8.65 6.17
C GLY A 44 0.54 -8.28 6.00
N ARG A 45 -0.38 -9.01 6.64
CA ARG A 45 -1.82 -8.65 6.63
C ARG A 45 -2.12 -7.37 7.40
N ARG A 46 -1.43 -7.11 8.51
CA ARG A 46 -1.58 -5.86 9.27
C ARG A 46 -1.16 -4.65 8.43
N ALA A 47 -0.07 -4.77 7.67
CA ALA A 47 0.37 -3.71 6.76
C ALA A 47 -0.68 -3.37 5.68
N VAL A 48 -1.31 -4.38 5.08
CA VAL A 48 -2.41 -4.16 4.11
C VAL A 48 -3.65 -3.54 4.76
N LEU A 49 -4.02 -3.98 5.95
CA LEU A 49 -5.16 -3.42 6.67
C LEU A 49 -4.95 -1.94 7.02
N ALA A 50 -3.70 -1.51 7.26
CA ALA A 50 -3.38 -0.10 7.47
C ALA A 50 -3.68 0.75 6.23
N ILE A 51 -3.45 0.22 5.02
CA ILE A 51 -3.84 0.87 3.75
C ILE A 51 -5.36 0.92 3.62
N TYR A 52 -6.05 -0.20 3.88
CA TYR A 52 -7.52 -0.27 3.80
C TYR A 52 -8.20 0.74 4.75
N ASN A 53 -7.64 0.89 5.95
CA ASN A 53 -8.14 1.81 6.97
C ASN A 53 -7.87 3.29 6.66
N LEU A 54 -7.05 3.61 5.66
CA LEU A 54 -6.72 5.00 5.30
C LEU A 54 -7.90 5.77 4.68
N LYS A 55 -9.06 5.14 4.46
CA LYS A 55 -10.18 5.70 3.69
C LYS A 55 -9.70 6.29 2.37
N VAL A 56 -9.07 5.44 1.56
CA VAL A 56 -8.45 5.75 0.25
C VAL A 56 -9.39 6.54 -0.68
N GLU A 57 -10.71 6.41 -0.53
CA GLU A 57 -11.74 7.20 -1.21
C GLU A 57 -11.62 8.71 -1.02
N ARG A 58 -10.96 9.17 0.05
CA ARG A 58 -10.72 10.58 0.36
C ARG A 58 -9.49 11.16 -0.33
N LEU A 59 -8.68 10.32 -1.00
CA LEU A 59 -7.48 10.73 -1.72
C LEU A 59 -7.77 11.16 -3.17
N ARG A 60 -9.05 11.28 -3.52
CA ARG A 60 -9.55 11.50 -4.89
C ARG A 60 -9.92 12.96 -5.13
#